data_AF-A0A971CWX4-F1
#
_entry.id   AF-A0A971CWX4-F1
#
_cell.length_a   1.000
_cell.length_b   1.000
_cell.length_c   1.000
_cell.angle_alpha   90.00
_cell.angle_beta   90.00
_cell.angle_gamma   90.00
#
_symmetry.space_group_name_H-M   'P 1'
#
loop_
_entity.id
_entity.type
_entity.pdbx_description
1 polymer ?
#
loop_
_entity_poly.entity_id
_entity_poly.type
_entity_poly.pdbx_seq_one_letter_code
_entity_poly.pdbx_strand_id
1 'polypeptide(L)'
;MSQRHSARLLLKAYYERLYERMTADRDRLCEGIDILLSAEIDRQGFGPMDSCKVQAYREACLAFIDERIEMYNPIGVQYTFDRSTSRMAADLEFQINWYDSRGEFEDLIATARTLVADLRDQMPDEMLCELADRLIGRAGAFPDASIIAGYGAGPSLQKLPDYIVASAIEQIVCARGTTD
;
A
#
# COMPACT_ATOMS: atom_id res chain seq x y z
N MET A 1 -19.65 7.14 -20.42
CA MET A 1 -19.68 6.50 -19.08
C MET A 1 -19.84 7.59 -18.02
N SER A 2 -20.45 7.31 -16.85
CA SER A 2 -20.48 8.31 -15.75
C SER A 2 -19.11 8.37 -15.07
N GLN A 3 -18.64 9.55 -14.65
CA GLN A 3 -17.37 9.75 -13.93
C GLN A 3 -17.20 8.80 -12.72
N ARG A 4 -18.29 8.51 -12.00
CA ARG A 4 -18.29 7.57 -10.87
C ARG A 4 -17.93 6.14 -11.30
N HIS A 5 -18.37 5.73 -12.49
CA HIS A 5 -18.06 4.42 -13.04
C HIS A 5 -16.60 4.36 -13.53
N SER A 6 -16.12 5.40 -14.20
CA SER A 6 -14.71 5.49 -14.63
C SER A 6 -13.75 5.48 -13.44
N ALA A 7 -14.05 6.21 -12.36
CA ALA A 7 -13.23 6.21 -11.15
C ALA A 7 -13.19 4.83 -10.48
N ARG A 8 -14.31 4.10 -10.47
CA ARG A 8 -14.34 2.72 -9.93
C ARG A 8 -13.50 1.76 -10.79
N LEU A 9 -13.57 1.91 -12.12
CA LEU A 9 -12.76 1.10 -13.04
C LEU A 9 -11.26 1.37 -12.84
N LEU A 10 -10.89 2.64 -12.69
CA LEU A 10 -9.52 3.04 -12.37
C LEU A 10 -9.04 2.48 -11.02
N LEU A 11 -9.86 2.53 -9.97
CA LEU A 11 -9.51 1.95 -8.67
C LEU A 11 -9.28 0.44 -8.77
N LYS A 12 -10.09 -0.29 -9.53
CA LYS A 12 -9.88 -1.72 -9.77
C LYS A 12 -8.53 -1.97 -10.46
N ALA A 13 -8.26 -1.26 -11.54
CA ALA A 13 -6.98 -1.35 -12.27
C ALA A 13 -5.77 -0.97 -11.40
N TYR A 14 -5.95 -0.02 -10.48
CA TYR A 14 -4.92 0.36 -9.50
C TYR A 14 -4.52 -0.80 -8.59
N TYR A 15 -5.49 -1.54 -8.02
CA TYR A 15 -5.17 -2.71 -7.19
C TYR A 15 -4.60 -3.87 -8.01
N GLU A 16 -5.14 -4.13 -9.20
CA GLU A 16 -4.57 -5.10 -10.14
C GLU A 16 -3.11 -4.78 -10.45
N ARG A 17 -2.80 -3.51 -10.70
CA ARG A 17 -1.46 -3.06 -11.03
C ARG A 17 -0.51 -3.13 -9.84
N LEU A 18 -0.97 -2.82 -8.62
CA LEU A 18 -0.19 -3.03 -7.40
C LEU A 18 0.13 -4.50 -7.19
N TYR A 19 -0.85 -5.39 -7.35
CA TYR A 19 -0.66 -6.83 -7.24
C TYR A 19 0.38 -7.36 -8.23
N GLU A 20 0.28 -6.97 -9.51
CA GLU A 20 1.24 -7.34 -10.54
C GLU A 20 2.66 -6.88 -10.20
N ARG A 21 2.82 -5.60 -9.83
CA ARG A 21 4.13 -5.04 -9.50
C ARG A 21 4.72 -5.68 -8.26
N MET A 22 3.94 -5.84 -7.19
CA MET A 22 4.41 -6.50 -5.97
C MET A 22 4.81 -7.95 -6.21
N THR A 23 4.07 -8.67 -7.05
CA THR A 23 4.41 -10.05 -7.41
C THR A 23 5.71 -10.09 -8.20
N ALA A 24 5.88 -9.18 -9.17
CA ALA A 24 7.08 -9.10 -10.00
C ALA A 24 8.33 -8.66 -9.22
N ASP A 25 8.17 -7.73 -8.27
CA ASP A 25 9.26 -7.17 -7.46
C ASP A 25 9.41 -7.88 -6.10
N ARG A 26 8.77 -9.04 -5.89
CA ARG A 26 8.77 -9.73 -4.58
C ARG A 26 10.17 -9.98 -4.04
N ASP A 27 11.08 -10.45 -4.88
CA ASP A 27 12.46 -10.72 -4.46
C ASP A 27 13.20 -9.42 -4.09
N ARG A 28 12.99 -8.35 -4.87
CA ARG A 28 13.54 -7.01 -4.57
C ARG A 28 12.97 -6.44 -3.28
N LEU A 29 11.69 -6.67 -3.00
CA LEU A 29 11.07 -6.32 -1.72
C LEU A 29 11.76 -7.06 -0.57
N CYS A 30 11.96 -8.39 -0.69
CA CYS A 30 12.64 -9.18 0.34
C CYS A 30 14.05 -8.63 0.65
N GLU A 31 14.83 -8.29 -0.38
CA GLU A 31 16.14 -7.66 -0.22
C GLU A 31 16.04 -6.26 0.41
N GLY A 32 15.04 -5.47 0.01
CA GLY A 32 14.76 -4.16 0.59
C GLY A 32 14.41 -4.21 2.08
N ILE A 33 13.67 -5.23 2.52
CA ILE A 33 13.38 -5.46 3.94
C ILE A 33 14.66 -5.60 4.74
N ASP A 34 15.64 -6.37 4.25
CA ASP A 34 16.88 -6.62 4.98
C ASP A 34 17.68 -5.33 5.23
N ILE A 35 17.73 -4.47 4.21
CA ILE A 35 18.40 -3.17 4.28
C ILE A 35 17.65 -2.23 5.23
N LEU A 36 16.34 -2.07 5.01
CA LEU A 36 15.51 -1.11 5.77
C LEU A 36 15.38 -1.52 7.24
N LEU A 37 15.19 -2.80 7.53
CA LEU A 37 15.03 -3.28 8.91
C LEU A 37 16.28 -3.03 9.74
N SER A 38 17.46 -3.36 9.19
CA SER A 38 18.72 -3.10 9.89
C SER A 38 18.93 -1.60 10.12
N ALA A 39 18.75 -0.78 9.07
CA ALA A 39 18.94 0.66 9.14
C ALA A 39 17.99 1.30 10.17
N GLU A 40 16.73 0.85 10.23
CA GLU A 40 15.74 1.40 11.14
C GLU A 40 15.97 0.99 12.60
N ILE A 41 16.39 -0.26 12.85
CA ILE A 41 16.77 -0.71 14.21
C ILE A 41 17.93 0.13 14.74
N ASP A 42 18.95 0.35 13.91
CA ASP A 42 20.11 1.17 14.26
C ASP A 42 19.71 2.64 14.50
N ARG A 43 18.85 3.19 13.64
CA ARG A 43 18.40 4.58 13.71
C ARG A 43 17.59 4.87 14.98
N GLN A 44 16.70 3.97 15.38
CA GLN A 44 15.81 4.16 16.53
C GLN A 44 16.46 3.78 17.85
N GLY A 45 17.51 2.96 17.82
CA GLY A 45 18.20 2.50 19.01
C GLY A 45 17.29 1.68 19.93
N PHE A 46 16.54 0.71 19.38
CA PHE A 46 15.58 -0.14 20.11
C PHE A 46 16.20 -1.07 21.18
N GLY A 47 17.42 -0.78 21.65
CA GLY A 47 18.14 -1.56 22.64
C GLY A 47 18.80 -2.82 22.04
N PRO A 48 19.24 -3.76 22.89
CA PRO A 48 19.98 -4.94 22.43
C PRO A 48 19.06 -5.89 21.64
N MET A 49 19.29 -5.91 20.32
CA MET A 49 18.68 -6.83 19.37
C MET A 49 19.70 -7.92 19.02
N ASP A 50 19.50 -9.13 19.55
CA ASP A 50 20.28 -10.29 19.13
C ASP A 50 19.84 -10.76 17.74
N SER A 51 20.65 -11.60 17.10
CA SER A 51 20.40 -12.12 15.76
C SER A 51 19.06 -12.88 15.66
N CYS A 52 18.64 -13.56 16.72
CA CYS A 52 17.38 -14.30 16.74
C CYS A 52 16.17 -13.34 16.72
N LYS A 53 16.23 -12.24 17.47
CA LYS A 53 15.18 -11.21 17.44
C LYS A 53 15.12 -10.54 16.08
N VAL A 54 16.25 -10.10 15.53
CA VAL A 54 16.28 -9.48 14.19
C VAL A 54 15.69 -10.43 13.15
N GLN A 55 16.05 -11.71 13.20
CA GLN A 55 15.49 -12.73 12.33
C GLN A 55 13.97 -12.88 12.49
N ALA A 56 13.43 -12.85 13.71
CA ALA A 56 11.99 -12.91 13.93
C ALA A 56 11.25 -11.70 13.33
N TYR A 57 11.82 -10.48 13.44
CA TYR A 57 11.25 -9.30 12.78
C TYR A 57 11.30 -9.39 11.26
N ARG A 58 12.40 -9.91 10.72
CA ARG A 58 12.53 -10.18 9.28
C ARG A 58 11.45 -11.15 8.80
N GLU A 59 11.28 -12.27 9.49
CA GLU A 59 10.24 -13.26 9.15
C GLU A 59 8.83 -12.66 9.22
N ALA A 60 8.55 -11.83 10.22
CA ALA A 60 7.29 -11.08 10.28
C ALA A 60 7.10 -10.16 9.08
N CYS A 61 8.14 -9.40 8.67
CA CYS A 61 8.09 -8.55 7.49
C CYS A 61 7.81 -9.34 6.21
N LEU A 62 8.43 -10.53 6.05
CA LEU A 62 8.21 -11.37 4.87
C LEU A 62 6.79 -11.94 4.83
N ALA A 63 6.27 -12.43 5.95
CA ALA A 63 4.87 -12.87 6.04
C ALA A 63 3.90 -11.73 5.70
N PHE A 64 4.22 -10.52 6.17
CA PHE A 64 3.45 -9.32 5.89
C PHE A 64 3.49 -8.89 4.41
N ILE A 65 4.59 -9.13 3.68
CA ILE A 65 4.61 -8.93 2.22
C ILE A 65 3.59 -9.86 1.56
N ASP A 66 3.59 -11.15 1.93
CA ASP A 66 2.67 -12.13 1.36
C ASP A 66 1.22 -11.78 1.68
N GLU A 67 0.92 -11.35 2.92
CA GLU A 67 -0.39 -10.83 3.31
C GLU A 67 -0.82 -9.61 2.47
N ARG A 68 0.10 -8.68 2.17
CA ARG A 68 -0.19 -7.49 1.35
C ARG A 68 -0.43 -7.84 -0.12
N ILE A 69 0.32 -8.81 -0.67
CA ILE A 69 0.07 -9.33 -2.01
C ILE A 69 -1.32 -9.94 -2.08
N GLU A 70 -1.71 -10.78 -1.12
CA GLU A 70 -3.06 -11.36 -1.09
C GLU A 70 -4.16 -10.31 -0.89
N MET A 71 -3.88 -9.25 -0.12
CA MET A 71 -4.81 -8.12 0.04
C MET A 71 -5.07 -7.41 -1.30
N TYR A 72 -4.07 -7.28 -2.15
CA TYR A 72 -4.22 -6.68 -3.48
C TYR A 72 -4.72 -7.66 -4.56
N ASN A 73 -4.87 -8.95 -4.21
CA ASN A 73 -5.32 -9.97 -5.14
C ASN A 73 -6.63 -9.54 -5.84
N PRO A 74 -6.66 -9.41 -7.18
CA PRO A 74 -7.79 -8.88 -7.93
C PRO A 74 -9.11 -9.62 -7.73
N ILE A 75 -9.05 -10.88 -7.30
CA ILE A 75 -10.23 -11.68 -6.97
C ILE A 75 -10.80 -11.28 -5.60
N GLY A 76 -9.93 -11.04 -4.62
CA GLY A 76 -10.30 -10.61 -3.26
C GLY A 76 -10.80 -9.16 -3.21
N VAL A 77 -10.10 -8.25 -3.88
CA VAL A 77 -10.42 -6.81 -3.92
C VAL A 77 -11.80 -6.52 -4.51
N GLN A 78 -12.31 -7.37 -5.40
CA GLN A 78 -13.66 -7.22 -5.96
C GLN A 78 -14.75 -7.21 -4.87
N TYR A 79 -14.57 -7.94 -3.78
CA TYR A 79 -15.51 -7.98 -2.65
C TYR A 79 -15.46 -6.71 -1.78
N THR A 80 -14.33 -6.01 -1.74
CA THR A 80 -14.18 -4.72 -1.05
C THR A 80 -14.96 -3.61 -1.77
N PHE A 81 -15.08 -3.69 -3.11
CA PHE A 81 -15.75 -2.67 -3.92
C PHE A 81 -17.18 -3.01 -4.36
N ASP A 82 -17.64 -4.26 -4.23
CA ASP A 82 -19.03 -4.65 -4.49
C ASP A 82 -19.94 -4.41 -3.28
N ARG A 83 -20.51 -3.20 -3.26
CA ARG A 83 -21.78 -2.66 -2.71
C ARG A 83 -22.59 -3.33 -1.57
N SER A 84 -22.22 -4.46 -0.98
CA SER A 84 -22.99 -5.13 0.08
C SER A 84 -22.20 -5.52 1.33
N THR A 85 -20.97 -5.05 1.50
CA THR A 85 -20.33 -4.99 2.82
C THR A 85 -20.68 -3.66 3.47
N SER A 86 -21.29 -3.74 4.66
CA SER A 86 -21.72 -2.58 5.46
C SER A 86 -20.61 -1.53 5.51
N ARG A 87 -20.95 -0.25 5.37
CA ARG A 87 -20.00 0.88 5.54
C ARG A 87 -19.15 0.72 6.81
N MET A 88 -19.72 0.12 7.87
CA MET A 88 -19.01 -0.22 9.10
C MET A 88 -17.90 -1.26 8.95
N ALA A 89 -18.02 -2.24 8.05
CA ALA A 89 -16.98 -3.25 7.83
C ALA A 89 -15.77 -2.63 7.12
N ALA A 90 -16.01 -1.79 6.10
CA ALA A 90 -14.96 -1.00 5.47
C ALA A 90 -14.33 0.00 6.46
N ASP A 91 -15.14 0.71 7.26
CA ASP A 91 -14.65 1.64 8.28
C ASP A 91 -13.79 0.95 9.37
N LEU A 92 -14.08 -0.32 9.68
CA LEU A 92 -13.28 -1.16 10.59
C LEU A 92 -12.01 -1.70 9.92
N GLU A 93 -12.05 -2.07 8.65
CA GLU A 93 -10.87 -2.48 7.86
C GLU A 93 -9.87 -1.32 7.68
N PHE A 94 -10.36 -0.08 7.56
CA PHE A 94 -9.51 1.13 7.52
C PHE A 94 -8.96 1.57 8.88
N GLN A 95 -9.39 0.90 9.96
CA GLN A 95 -8.79 1.00 11.28
C GLN A 95 -7.97 -0.26 11.52
N ILE A 96 -6.77 -0.32 10.93
CA ILE A 96 -5.76 -1.25 11.44
C ILE A 96 -5.52 -0.84 12.89
N ASN A 97 -5.36 -1.80 13.82
CA ASN A 97 -5.30 -1.56 15.28
C ASN A 97 -4.38 -0.39 15.73
N TRP A 98 -3.48 0.09 14.88
CA TRP A 98 -2.52 1.16 15.12
C TRP A 98 -2.61 2.37 14.19
N TYR A 99 -3.44 2.35 13.14
CA TYR A 99 -3.44 3.33 12.05
C TYR A 99 -4.86 3.69 11.61
N ASP A 100 -5.13 4.98 11.40
CA ASP A 100 -6.37 5.47 10.80
C ASP A 100 -6.11 5.85 9.35
N SER A 101 -6.55 5.01 8.41
CA SER A 101 -6.31 5.21 6.97
C SER A 101 -7.50 5.82 6.22
N ARG A 102 -8.53 6.29 6.93
CA ARG A 102 -9.72 6.89 6.30
C ARG A 102 -9.38 8.12 5.45
N GLY A 103 -8.50 8.99 5.96
CA GLY A 103 -8.05 10.16 5.22
C GLY A 103 -7.32 9.79 3.93
N GLU A 104 -6.39 8.82 4.01
CA GLU A 104 -5.66 8.31 2.85
C GLU A 104 -6.60 7.68 1.81
N PHE A 105 -7.62 6.95 2.25
CA PHE A 105 -8.61 6.37 1.35
C PHE A 105 -9.46 7.45 0.64
N GLU A 106 -9.87 8.49 1.36
CA GLU A 106 -10.58 9.63 0.77
C GLU A 106 -9.72 10.33 -0.29
N ASP A 107 -8.43 10.53 -0.01
CA ASP A 107 -7.46 11.12 -0.93
C ASP A 107 -7.22 10.24 -2.16
N LEU A 108 -7.13 8.91 -1.99
CA LEU A 108 -7.05 7.96 -3.10
C LEU A 108 -8.26 8.08 -4.04
N ILE A 109 -9.48 8.11 -3.48
CA ILE A 109 -10.71 8.28 -4.25
C ILE A 109 -10.74 9.65 -4.95
N ALA A 110 -10.37 10.72 -4.26
CA ALA A 110 -10.35 12.06 -4.83
C ALA A 110 -9.35 12.17 -5.99
N THR A 111 -8.16 11.56 -5.84
CA THR A 111 -7.13 11.50 -6.87
C THR A 111 -7.62 10.71 -8.08
N ALA A 112 -8.24 9.55 -7.88
CA ALA A 112 -8.83 8.75 -8.95
C ALA A 112 -9.91 9.53 -9.72
N ARG A 113 -10.81 10.22 -9.01
CA ARG A 113 -11.86 11.06 -9.63
C ARG A 113 -11.28 12.21 -10.45
N THR A 114 -10.20 12.80 -9.98
CA THR A 114 -9.50 13.89 -10.67
C THR A 114 -8.85 13.38 -11.96
N LEU A 115 -8.20 12.21 -11.92
CA LEU A 115 -7.55 11.62 -13.10
C LEU A 115 -8.53 11.26 -14.23
N VAL A 116 -9.79 10.97 -13.89
CA VAL A 116 -10.83 10.61 -14.87
C VAL A 116 -11.81 11.75 -15.18
N ALA A 117 -11.62 12.95 -14.61
CA ALA A 117 -12.59 14.05 -14.70
C ALA A 117 -12.83 14.52 -16.14
N ASP A 118 -11.78 14.53 -16.97
CA ASP A 118 -11.84 15.01 -18.34
C ASP A 118 -12.16 13.92 -19.38
N LEU A 119 -12.34 12.67 -18.93
CA LEU A 119 -12.59 11.53 -19.81
C LEU A 119 -14.07 11.51 -20.23
N ARG A 120 -14.32 11.89 -21.48
CA ARG A 120 -15.67 11.90 -22.08
C ARG A 120 -16.05 10.58 -22.74
N ASP A 121 -15.06 9.82 -23.22
CA ASP A 121 -15.23 8.58 -23.99
C ASP A 121 -14.88 7.31 -23.21
N GLN A 122 -14.98 6.15 -23.87
CA GLN A 122 -14.60 4.86 -23.29
C GLN A 122 -13.10 4.85 -22.96
N MET A 123 -12.73 4.23 -21.83
CA MET A 123 -11.34 4.04 -21.48
C MET A 123 -10.84 2.73 -22.08
N PRO A 124 -9.96 2.75 -23.10
CA PRO A 124 -9.29 1.53 -23.53
C PRO A 124 -8.35 1.02 -22.43
N ASP A 125 -8.09 -0.28 -22.42
CA ASP A 125 -7.29 -0.95 -21.39
C ASP A 125 -5.89 -0.34 -21.23
N GLU A 126 -5.25 0.07 -22.33
CA GLU A 126 -3.93 0.71 -22.31
C GLU A 126 -3.95 2.03 -21.51
N MET A 127 -4.94 2.88 -21.75
CA MET A 127 -5.10 4.13 -21.00
C MET A 127 -5.45 3.87 -19.54
N LEU A 128 -6.19 2.79 -19.26
CA LEU A 128 -6.52 2.39 -17.89
C LEU A 128 -5.25 1.99 -17.11
N CYS A 129 -4.34 1.24 -17.74
CA CYS A 129 -3.04 0.90 -17.16
C CYS A 129 -2.19 2.15 -16.89
N GLU A 130 -2.10 3.08 -17.84
CA GLU A 130 -1.37 4.34 -17.65
C GLU A 130 -1.95 5.19 -16.51
N LEU A 131 -3.28 5.27 -16.42
CA LEU A 131 -3.94 5.99 -15.34
C LEU A 131 -3.73 5.31 -13.98
N ALA A 132 -3.71 3.98 -13.93
CA ALA A 132 -3.41 3.22 -12.73
C ALA A 132 -1.97 3.47 -12.26
N ASP A 133 -1.00 3.42 -13.18
CA ASP A 133 0.40 3.75 -12.90
C ASP A 133 0.54 5.19 -12.38
N ARG A 134 -0.19 6.15 -12.95
CA ARG A 134 -0.25 7.54 -12.47
C ARG A 134 -0.91 7.67 -11.10
N LEU A 135 -1.92 6.86 -10.82
CA LEU A 135 -2.59 6.85 -9.51
C LEU A 135 -1.65 6.31 -8.44
N ILE A 136 -0.96 5.18 -8.70
CA ILE A 136 0.08 4.63 -7.81
C ILE A 136 1.18 5.67 -7.57
N GLY A 137 1.69 6.32 -8.61
CA GLY A 137 2.73 7.33 -8.46
C GLY A 137 2.31 8.55 -7.63
N ARG A 138 1.01 8.88 -7.58
CA ARG A 138 0.48 10.03 -6.81
C ARG A 138 0.04 9.67 -5.40
N ALA A 139 -0.69 8.56 -5.25
CA ALA A 139 -1.31 8.15 -4.00
C ALA A 139 -0.46 7.16 -3.19
N GLY A 140 0.49 6.47 -3.82
CA GLY A 140 1.18 5.35 -3.20
C GLY A 140 0.35 4.07 -3.22
N ALA A 141 0.75 3.09 -2.42
CA ALA A 141 0.02 1.89 -2.11
C ALA A 141 -0.79 2.10 -0.84
N PHE A 142 -2.11 1.90 -0.90
CA PHE A 142 -2.98 2.08 0.26
C PHE A 142 -2.97 0.82 1.13
N PRO A 143 -2.76 0.90 2.47
CA PRO A 143 -2.75 2.09 3.34
C PRO A 143 -1.35 2.51 3.85
N ASP A 144 -0.32 2.42 3.02
CA ASP A 144 1.07 2.51 3.45
C ASP A 144 1.46 3.91 3.93
N ALA A 145 0.84 4.98 3.40
CA ALA A 145 1.13 6.33 3.84
C ALA A 145 0.69 6.55 5.31
N SER A 146 -0.47 6.01 5.70
CA SER A 146 -0.97 6.08 7.08
C SER A 146 -0.12 5.24 8.04
N ILE A 147 0.36 4.08 7.59
CA ILE A 147 1.28 3.24 8.35
C ILE A 147 2.59 4.00 8.62
N ILE A 148 3.19 4.58 7.57
CA ILE A 148 4.43 5.35 7.66
C ILE A 148 4.28 6.55 8.60
N ALA A 149 3.21 7.33 8.42
CA ALA A 149 2.93 8.48 9.27
C ALA A 149 2.69 8.07 10.74
N GLY A 150 1.89 7.02 10.98
CA GLY A 150 1.57 6.54 12.33
C GLY A 150 2.76 5.89 13.05
N TYR A 151 3.71 5.33 12.30
CA TYR A 151 5.00 4.92 12.85
C TYR A 151 5.87 6.14 13.18
N GLY A 152 6.00 7.10 12.26
CA GLY A 152 6.79 8.32 12.47
C GLY A 152 6.34 9.14 13.70
N ALA A 153 5.03 9.18 13.97
CA ALA A 153 4.47 9.85 15.15
C ALA A 153 4.77 9.12 16.48
N GLY A 154 5.09 7.83 16.45
CA GLY A 154 5.40 7.04 17.63
C GLY A 154 6.03 5.71 17.27
N PRO A 155 7.35 5.68 16.99
CA PRO A 155 8.08 4.49 16.61
C PRO A 155 8.07 3.47 17.73
N SER A 156 7.82 2.21 17.39
CA SER A 156 7.91 1.11 18.35
C SER A 156 8.25 -0.19 17.64
N LEU A 157 8.84 -1.12 18.39
CA LEU A 157 9.11 -2.46 17.91
C LEU A 157 7.84 -3.17 17.40
N GLN A 158 6.69 -2.97 18.07
CA GLN A 158 5.43 -3.59 17.66
C GLN A 158 4.94 -3.13 16.27
N LYS A 159 5.22 -1.87 15.90
CA LYS A 159 4.82 -1.29 14.61
C LYS A 159 5.89 -1.46 13.52
N LEU A 160 7.08 -1.91 13.90
CA LEU A 160 8.24 -1.95 13.01
C LEU A 160 8.01 -2.80 11.75
N PRO A 161 7.44 -4.03 11.81
CA PRO A 161 7.20 -4.81 10.59
C PRO A 161 6.31 -4.10 9.58
N ASP A 162 5.20 -3.50 10.02
CA ASP A 162 4.30 -2.76 9.12
C ASP A 162 5.00 -1.57 8.49
N TYR A 163 5.74 -0.79 9.29
CA TYR A 163 6.51 0.35 8.79
C TYR A 163 7.54 -0.04 7.73
N ILE A 164 8.31 -1.10 7.98
CA ILE A 164 9.36 -1.55 7.05
C ILE A 164 8.73 -2.03 5.74
N VAL A 165 7.65 -2.82 5.81
CA VAL A 165 6.93 -3.30 4.62
C VAL A 165 6.32 -2.14 3.83
N ALA A 166 5.60 -1.23 4.49
CA ALA A 166 5.02 -0.05 3.86
C ALA A 166 6.09 0.83 3.18
N SER A 167 7.21 1.05 3.86
CA SER A 167 8.33 1.83 3.31
C SER A 167 8.97 1.15 2.10
N ALA A 168 9.15 -0.17 2.15
CA ALA A 168 9.71 -0.94 1.04
C ALA A 168 8.79 -0.91 -0.19
N ILE A 169 7.47 -1.07 0.01
CA ILE A 169 6.48 -1.00 -1.07
C ILE A 169 6.47 0.40 -1.70
N GLU A 170 6.40 1.45 -0.89
CA GLU A 170 6.45 2.82 -1.42
C GLU A 170 7.72 3.04 -2.25
N GLN A 171 8.89 2.64 -1.76
CA GLN A 171 10.17 2.86 -2.44
C GLN A 171 10.33 2.02 -3.73
N ILE A 172 9.96 0.74 -3.70
CA ILE A 172 10.29 -0.21 -4.77
C ILE A 172 9.14 -0.32 -5.79
N VAL A 173 7.91 -0.45 -5.31
CA VAL A 173 6.72 -0.76 -6.11
C VAL A 173 6.06 0.53 -6.61
N CYS A 174 5.95 1.53 -5.73
CA CYS A 174 5.36 2.82 -6.07
C CYS A 174 6.39 3.82 -6.62
N ALA A 175 7.69 3.53 -6.49
CA ALA A 175 8.81 4.42 -6.83
C ALA A 175 8.73 5.79 -6.11
N ARG A 176 8.29 5.78 -4.85
CA ARG A 176 8.08 6.93 -3.99
C ARG A 176 9.02 6.84 -2.79
N GLY A 177 9.74 7.92 -2.48
CA GLY A 177 10.62 7.96 -1.31
C GLY A 177 12.12 7.93 -1.58
N THR A 178 12.57 8.43 -2.74
CA THR A 178 13.95 8.96 -2.88
C THR A 178 13.89 10.44 -3.22
N THR A 179 13.86 11.26 -2.17
CA THR A 179 14.46 12.59 -2.20
C THR A 179 15.51 12.57 -1.12
N ASP A 180 16.78 12.64 -1.55
CA ASP A 180 17.92 13.01 -0.71
C ASP A 180 17.60 14.27 0.13
#